data_AF-A0A3R7Y1Y9-F1
#
_entry.id   AF-A0A3R7Y1Y9-F1
#
_cell.length_a   1.000
_cell.length_b   1.000
_cell.length_c   1.000
_cell.angle_alpha   90.00
_cell.angle_beta   90.00
_cell.angle_gamma   90.00
#
_symmetry.space_group_name_H-M   'P 1'
#
loop_
_entity.id
_entity.type
_entity.pdbx_description
1 polymer ?
#
loop_
_entity_poly.entity_id
_entity_poly.type
_entity_poly.pdbx_seq_one_letter_code
_entity_poly.pdbx_strand_id
1 'polypeptide(L)'
;MRVICMKGPTSKKAFMTHPGTKTPHRNATGRPSAKTCKRAGPPQHQRLYFTYAKQLHIINWRKQHSMESALDTFFCGAQGIARISAMKRILRWEASQMHITKMASNPSTATNKNVRPPGTATTLSREQEEKSHSGCKSYERKGFQ
;
A
#
# COMPACT_ATOMS: atom_id res chain seq x y z
N MET A 1 9.86 -48.96 76.08
CA MET A 1 8.85 -47.87 75.97
C MET A 1 9.39 -46.78 75.06
N ARG A 2 8.58 -46.33 74.07
CA ARG A 2 8.61 -45.06 73.29
C ARG A 2 9.90 -44.72 72.50
N VAL A 3 9.97 -44.87 71.16
CA VAL A 3 9.51 -43.96 70.07
C VAL A 3 9.77 -42.47 70.42
N ILE A 4 10.53 -41.67 69.66
CA ILE A 4 10.09 -40.97 68.43
C ILE A 4 11.28 -40.49 67.57
N CYS A 5 11.09 -40.70 66.26
CA CYS A 5 11.81 -40.26 65.07
C CYS A 5 11.72 -38.74 64.83
N MET A 6 12.73 -38.13 64.18
CA MET A 6 12.47 -37.22 63.04
C MET A 6 13.72 -37.15 62.14
N LYS A 7 13.61 -37.77 60.96
CA LYS A 7 14.46 -37.53 59.80
C LYS A 7 13.96 -36.28 59.06
N GLY A 8 14.88 -35.44 58.58
CA GLY A 8 14.59 -34.56 57.46
C GLY A 8 15.60 -33.43 57.26
N PRO A 9 16.50 -33.53 56.26
CA PRO A 9 17.06 -32.34 55.63
C PRO A 9 16.24 -32.01 54.37
N THR A 10 15.41 -30.98 54.44
CA THR A 10 14.86 -30.28 53.27
C THR A 10 15.67 -29.02 53.04
N SER A 11 16.66 -29.07 52.14
CA SER A 11 17.21 -27.85 51.55
C SER A 11 17.28 -27.94 50.04
N LYS A 12 16.40 -27.11 49.48
CA LYS A 12 16.12 -26.74 48.10
C LYS A 12 17.36 -26.73 47.20
N LYS A 13 17.33 -27.54 46.14
CA LYS A 13 18.20 -27.33 44.97
C LYS A 13 17.84 -25.98 44.36
N ALA A 14 18.82 -25.07 44.34
CA ALA A 14 18.73 -23.83 43.58
C ALA A 14 18.61 -24.17 42.10
N PHE A 15 17.43 -23.94 41.52
CA PHE A 15 17.22 -24.00 40.08
C PHE A 15 17.67 -22.64 39.52
N MET A 16 18.74 -22.64 38.73
CA MET A 16 19.26 -21.44 38.07
C MET A 16 18.18 -20.82 37.20
N THR A 17 17.81 -19.58 37.47
CA THR A 17 16.96 -18.76 36.60
C THR A 17 17.82 -18.12 35.52
N HIS A 18 17.67 -18.58 34.27
CA HIS A 18 18.19 -17.84 33.12
C HIS A 18 17.23 -16.68 32.77
N PRO A 19 17.74 -15.46 32.52
CA PRO A 19 16.90 -14.33 32.16
C PRO A 19 16.45 -14.41 30.70
N GLY A 20 15.15 -14.24 30.46
CA GLY A 20 14.67 -13.73 29.16
C GLY A 20 13.94 -14.69 28.23
N THR A 21 13.24 -15.72 28.71
CA THR A 21 12.20 -16.37 27.87
C THR A 21 10.97 -15.47 27.82
N LYS A 22 10.77 -14.78 26.69
CA LYS A 22 9.53 -14.03 26.41
C LYS A 22 8.36 -15.00 26.42
N THR A 23 7.44 -14.82 27.37
CA THR A 23 6.17 -15.54 27.42
C THR A 23 5.38 -15.26 26.13
N PRO A 24 4.89 -16.29 25.41
CA PRO A 24 4.01 -16.06 24.28
C PRO A 24 2.70 -15.44 24.80
N HIS A 25 2.34 -14.25 24.30
CA HIS A 25 1.08 -13.61 24.64
C HIS A 25 -0.08 -14.49 24.17
N ARG A 26 -0.83 -15.03 25.13
CA ARG A 26 -2.04 -15.83 24.91
C ARG A 26 -3.10 -14.91 24.29
N ASN A 27 -3.60 -15.28 23.11
CA ASN A 27 -4.72 -14.67 22.36
C ASN A 27 -4.37 -13.55 21.38
N ALA A 28 -3.74 -13.90 20.27
CA ALA A 28 -4.09 -13.29 18.98
C ALA A 28 -5.02 -14.27 18.26
N THR A 29 -6.30 -14.32 18.66
CA THR A 29 -7.34 -15.05 17.93
C THR A 29 -7.71 -14.24 16.70
N GLY A 30 -6.86 -14.31 15.69
CA GLY A 30 -7.06 -13.68 14.39
C GLY A 30 -6.33 -14.49 13.32
N ARG A 31 -6.74 -14.32 12.05
CA ARG A 31 -6.07 -14.99 10.93
C ARG A 31 -4.57 -14.71 11.02
N PRO A 32 -3.69 -15.73 10.96
CA PRO A 32 -2.26 -15.53 11.05
C PRO A 32 -1.85 -14.52 9.99
N SER A 33 -1.23 -13.43 10.43
CA SER A 33 -0.77 -12.39 9.54
C SER A 33 0.44 -12.95 8.77
N ALA A 34 0.29 -13.09 7.46
CA ALA A 34 1.34 -13.56 6.55
C ALA A 34 2.45 -12.50 6.37
N LYS A 35 3.02 -12.00 7.48
CA LYS A 35 4.04 -10.94 7.49
C LYS A 35 5.36 -11.39 6.86
N THR A 36 5.54 -12.71 6.71
CA THR A 36 6.79 -13.32 6.22
C THR A 36 6.62 -14.00 4.85
N CYS A 37 5.39 -14.12 4.34
CA CYS A 37 5.18 -14.70 3.02
C CYS A 37 5.36 -13.62 1.96
N LYS A 38 6.51 -13.63 1.27
CA LYS A 38 6.66 -12.87 0.02
C LYS A 38 5.52 -13.28 -0.91
N ARG A 39 4.78 -12.32 -1.47
CA ARG A 39 3.80 -12.63 -2.51
C ARG A 39 4.55 -13.29 -3.66
N ALA A 40 4.22 -14.54 -3.95
CA ALA A 40 4.81 -15.26 -5.07
C ALA A 40 4.20 -14.70 -6.37
N GLY A 41 5.08 -14.26 -7.28
CA GLY A 41 4.71 -13.83 -8.62
C GLY A 41 4.50 -12.31 -8.80
N PRO A 42 4.63 -11.82 -10.05
CA PRO A 42 4.25 -10.46 -10.39
C PRO A 42 2.78 -10.18 -10.01
N PRO A 43 2.41 -8.93 -9.69
CA PRO A 43 1.02 -8.57 -9.47
C PRO A 43 0.15 -9.00 -10.65
N GLN A 44 -0.88 -9.82 -10.40
CA GLN A 44 -1.81 -10.27 -11.44
C GLN A 44 -2.52 -9.09 -12.12
N HIS A 45 -2.64 -7.95 -11.44
CA HIS A 45 -3.18 -6.71 -11.99
C HIS A 45 -2.09 -5.63 -12.03
N GLN A 46 -1.76 -5.15 -13.23
CA GLN A 46 -0.97 -3.93 -13.38
C GLN A 46 -1.92 -2.73 -13.32
N ARG A 47 -1.68 -1.82 -12.38
CA ARG A 47 -2.43 -0.57 -12.30
C ARG A 47 -1.83 0.43 -13.27
N LEU A 48 -2.56 0.77 -14.33
CA LEU A 48 -2.22 1.89 -15.20
C LEU A 48 -2.50 3.20 -14.45
N TYR A 49 -1.44 3.94 -14.13
CA TYR A 49 -1.56 5.24 -13.48
C TYR A 49 -1.45 6.37 -14.51
N PHE A 50 -2.27 7.40 -14.32
CA PHE A 50 -2.22 8.63 -15.10
C PHE A 50 -1.67 9.74 -14.21
N THR A 51 -0.44 10.17 -14.48
CA THR A 51 0.17 11.33 -13.84
C THR A 51 -0.48 12.63 -14.32
N TYR A 52 -0.33 13.73 -13.59
CA TYR A 52 -0.84 15.03 -14.03
C TYR A 52 -0.24 15.46 -15.37
N ALA A 53 1.06 15.22 -15.57
CA ALA A 53 1.71 15.49 -16.86
C ALA A 53 1.07 14.69 -18.01
N LYS A 54 0.81 13.39 -17.81
CA LYS A 54 0.18 12.54 -18.82
C LYS A 54 -1.27 12.96 -19.10
N GLN A 55 -2.02 13.33 -18.07
CA GLN A 55 -3.39 13.84 -18.23
C GLN A 55 -3.40 15.13 -19.06
N LEU A 56 -2.53 16.09 -18.71
CA LEU A 56 -2.43 17.35 -19.46
C LEU A 56 -2.06 17.10 -20.93
N HIS A 57 -1.13 16.19 -21.19
CA HIS A 57 -0.76 15.79 -22.55
C HIS A 57 -1.96 15.25 -23.34
N ILE A 58 -2.74 14.33 -22.75
CA ILE A 58 -3.93 13.75 -23.40
C ILE A 58 -4.99 14.82 -23.66
N ILE A 59 -5.25 15.72 -22.70
CA ILE A 59 -6.23 16.80 -22.87
C ILE A 59 -5.81 17.75 -23.99
N ASN A 60 -4.54 18.16 -24.01
CA ASN A 60 -4.02 19.07 -25.04
C ASN A 60 -4.08 18.42 -26.44
N TRP A 61 -3.75 17.13 -26.53
CA TRP A 61 -3.85 16.38 -27.78
C TRP A 61 -5.31 16.27 -28.27
N ARG A 62 -6.25 16.00 -27.35
CA ARG A 62 -7.69 15.90 -27.63
C ARG A 62 -8.32 17.21 -28.11
N LYS A 63 -7.74 18.37 -27.82
CA LYS A 63 -8.19 19.65 -28.40
C LYS A 63 -8.00 19.74 -29.91
N GLN A 64 -7.03 19.00 -30.45
CA GLN A 64 -6.65 19.03 -31.87
C GLN A 64 -7.22 17.85 -32.67
N HIS A 65 -7.67 16.79 -31.98
CA HIS A 65 -8.06 15.52 -32.59
C HIS A 65 -9.39 15.02 -32.04
N SER A 66 -10.05 14.06 -32.69
CA SER A 66 -11.32 13.48 -32.23
C SER A 66 -11.21 12.65 -30.94
N MET A 67 -12.34 12.36 -30.28
CA MET A 67 -12.38 11.54 -29.06
C MET A 67 -11.92 10.11 -29.37
N GLU A 68 -12.43 9.55 -30.46
CA GLU A 68 -12.07 8.20 -30.91
C GLU A 68 -10.56 8.09 -31.17
N SER A 69 -9.97 9.09 -31.83
CA SER A 69 -8.54 9.10 -32.09
C SER A 69 -7.71 9.17 -30.80
N ALA A 70 -8.19 9.87 -29.76
CA ALA A 70 -7.54 9.91 -28.46
C ALA A 70 -7.62 8.57 -27.72
N LEU A 71 -8.76 7.87 -27.85
CA LEU A 71 -8.96 6.54 -27.30
C LEU A 71 -8.05 5.53 -27.98
N ASP A 72 -7.92 5.57 -29.31
CA ASP A 72 -7.05 4.66 -30.05
C ASP A 72 -5.57 4.88 -29.72
N THR A 73 -5.16 6.14 -29.57
CA THR A 73 -3.77 6.51 -29.29
C THR A 73 -3.35 6.20 -27.85
N PHE A 74 -4.14 6.61 -26.87
CA PHE A 74 -3.74 6.55 -25.45
C PHE A 74 -4.33 5.38 -24.67
N PHE A 75 -5.40 4.76 -25.20
CA PHE A 75 -6.12 3.65 -24.60
C PHE A 75 -6.21 2.47 -25.58
N CYS A 76 -5.10 2.18 -26.26
CA CYS A 76 -4.99 1.07 -27.20
C CYS A 76 -5.47 -0.25 -26.57
N GLY A 77 -6.32 -0.98 -27.29
CA GLY A 77 -6.92 -2.24 -26.83
C GLY A 77 -8.13 -2.08 -25.91
N ALA A 78 -8.54 -0.85 -25.55
CA ALA A 78 -9.79 -0.64 -24.82
C ALA A 78 -11.00 -0.87 -25.73
N GLN A 79 -11.82 -1.85 -25.38
CA GLN A 79 -13.04 -2.23 -26.10
C GLN A 79 -14.26 -2.24 -25.16
N GLY A 80 -15.46 -2.08 -25.72
CA GLY A 80 -16.72 -2.09 -24.97
C GLY A 80 -16.74 -1.15 -23.76
N ILE A 81 -17.02 -1.70 -22.58
CA ILE A 81 -17.13 -0.94 -21.31
C ILE A 81 -15.82 -0.23 -20.96
N ALA A 82 -14.66 -0.81 -21.28
CA ALA A 82 -13.36 -0.20 -21.00
C ALA A 82 -13.17 1.07 -21.83
N ARG A 83 -13.60 1.06 -23.11
CA ARG A 83 -13.55 2.22 -24.00
C ARG A 83 -14.47 3.34 -23.51
N ILE A 84 -15.71 3.02 -23.14
CA ILE A 84 -16.66 3.98 -22.56
C ILE A 84 -16.10 4.58 -21.27
N SER A 85 -15.46 3.77 -20.43
CA SER A 85 -14.84 4.23 -19.18
C SER A 85 -13.66 5.16 -19.42
N ALA A 86 -12.85 4.90 -20.46
CA ALA A 86 -11.76 5.78 -20.89
C ALA A 86 -12.31 7.11 -21.43
N MET A 87 -13.37 7.08 -22.23
CA MET A 87 -14.04 8.28 -22.73
C MET A 87 -14.56 9.16 -21.57
N LYS A 88 -15.32 8.59 -20.64
CA LYS A 88 -15.82 9.29 -19.45
C LYS A 88 -14.68 9.86 -18.60
N ARG A 89 -13.52 9.19 -18.60
CA ARG A 89 -12.34 9.65 -17.88
C ARG A 89 -11.71 10.88 -18.54
N ILE A 90 -11.56 10.89 -19.87
CA ILE A 90 -11.08 12.06 -20.61
C ILE A 90 -12.01 13.26 -20.38
N LEU A 91 -13.33 13.07 -20.51
CA LEU A 91 -14.32 14.13 -20.27
C LEU A 91 -14.23 14.70 -18.84
N ARG A 92 -14.01 13.84 -17.84
CA ARG A 92 -13.80 14.29 -16.45
C ARG A 92 -12.52 15.12 -16.30
N TRP A 93 -11.45 14.75 -17.00
CA TRP A 93 -10.20 15.51 -16.97
C TRP A 93 -10.33 16.85 -17.67
N GLU A 94 -11.05 16.91 -18.79
CA GLU A 94 -11.38 18.17 -19.48
C GLU A 94 -12.14 19.12 -18.55
N ALA A 95 -13.14 18.63 -17.82
CA ALA A 95 -13.86 19.44 -16.83
C ALA A 95 -12.93 19.98 -15.71
N SER A 96 -11.90 19.22 -15.34
CA SER A 96 -10.92 19.60 -14.31
C SER A 96 -9.62 20.16 -14.89
N GLN A 97 -9.61 20.66 -16.13
CA GLN A 97 -8.39 21.04 -16.85
C GLN A 97 -7.55 22.06 -16.07
N MET A 98 -8.18 23.09 -15.48
CA MET A 98 -7.46 24.14 -14.71
C MET A 98 -6.62 23.56 -13.57
N HIS A 99 -7.19 22.62 -12.81
CA HIS A 99 -6.50 21.94 -11.72
C HIS A 99 -5.35 21.08 -12.23
N ILE A 100 -5.59 20.31 -13.29
CA ILE A 100 -4.60 19.42 -13.89
C ILE A 100 -3.42 20.24 -14.43
N THR A 101 -3.67 21.35 -15.13
CA THR A 101 -2.63 22.25 -15.61
C THR A 101 -1.81 22.80 -14.45
N LYS A 102 -2.46 23.32 -13.40
CA LYS A 102 -1.76 23.84 -12.21
C LYS A 102 -0.82 22.80 -11.59
N MET A 103 -1.30 21.56 -11.45
CA MET A 103 -0.50 20.46 -10.87
C MET A 103 0.59 19.95 -11.82
N ALA A 104 0.37 20.00 -13.13
CA ALA A 104 1.34 19.58 -14.13
C ALA A 104 2.48 20.61 -14.31
N SER A 105 2.20 21.91 -14.11
CA SER A 105 3.22 22.97 -14.20
C SER A 105 4.27 22.91 -13.09
N ASN A 106 3.94 22.29 -11.95
CA ASN A 106 4.89 22.12 -10.85
C ASN A 106 5.63 20.77 -10.98
N PRO A 107 6.97 20.76 -11.11
CA PRO A 107 7.74 19.53 -11.33
C PRO A 107 7.61 18.53 -10.18
N SER A 108 7.41 19.01 -8.94
CA SER A 108 7.23 18.14 -7.77
C SER A 108 5.90 17.39 -7.75
N THR A 109 4.89 17.89 -8.46
CA THR A 109 3.55 17.28 -8.53
C THR A 109 3.23 16.67 -9.90
N ALA A 110 3.97 17.03 -10.95
CA ALA A 110 3.72 16.59 -12.32
C ALA A 110 3.73 15.07 -12.50
N THR A 111 4.61 14.37 -11.77
CA THR A 111 4.77 12.91 -11.78
C THR A 111 3.88 12.19 -10.77
N ASN A 112 3.13 12.94 -9.94
CA ASN A 112 2.25 12.32 -8.95
C ASN A 112 1.18 11.48 -9.64
N LYS A 113 1.08 10.24 -9.20
CA LYS A 113 -0.01 9.34 -9.55
C LYS A 113 -1.29 9.89 -8.91
N ASN A 114 -2.41 9.86 -9.65
CA ASN A 114 -3.70 10.23 -9.09
C ASN A 114 -4.19 9.13 -8.14
N VAL A 115 -3.66 9.16 -6.92
CA VAL A 115 -4.04 8.30 -5.79
C VAL A 115 -4.91 9.10 -4.83
N ARG A 116 -5.80 8.41 -4.12
CA ARG A 116 -6.59 9.04 -3.06
C ARG A 116 -5.65 9.66 -2.01
N PRO A 117 -5.97 10.84 -1.45
CA PRO A 117 -5.20 11.39 -0.36
C PRO A 117 -5.23 10.45 0.87
N PRO A 118 -4.16 10.41 1.67
CA PRO A 118 -4.15 9.65 2.91
C PRO A 118 -5.19 10.21 3.89
N GLY A 119 -5.81 9.34 4.69
CA GLY A 119 -6.87 9.67 5.65
C GLY A 119 -8.28 9.61 5.06
N THR A 120 -8.44 9.03 3.86
CA THR A 120 -9.77 8.83 3.24
C THR A 120 -10.37 7.46 3.60
N ALA A 121 -9.60 6.53 4.19
CA ALA A 121 -10.18 5.27 4.63
C ALA A 121 -11.02 5.51 5.89
N THR A 122 -12.25 5.00 5.88
CA THR A 122 -13.11 5.00 7.06
C THR A 122 -12.67 3.99 8.12
N THR A 123 -11.76 3.08 7.78
CA THR A 123 -11.35 1.95 8.62
C THR A 123 -10.01 2.12 9.33
N LEU A 124 -9.17 3.07 8.90
CA LEU A 124 -7.83 3.29 9.46
C LEU A 124 -7.65 4.77 9.78
N SER A 125 -7.02 5.07 10.92
CA SER A 125 -6.66 6.45 11.23
C SER A 125 -5.58 6.94 10.26
N ARG A 126 -5.50 8.27 10.07
CA ARG A 126 -4.49 8.91 9.20
C ARG A 126 -3.06 8.46 9.52
N GLU A 127 -2.71 8.36 10.80
CA GLU A 127 -1.39 7.89 11.25
C GLU A 127 -1.11 6.43 10.82
N GLN A 128 -2.13 5.57 10.86
CA GLN A 128 -2.01 4.17 10.44
C GLN A 128 -1.89 4.04 8.92
N GLU A 129 -2.57 4.90 8.16
CA GLU A 129 -2.41 4.99 6.71
C GLU A 129 -1.00 5.48 6.32
N GLU A 130 -0.49 6.51 6.97
CA GLU A 130 0.87 7.05 6.75
C GLU A 130 1.95 6.03 7.12
N LYS A 131 1.76 5.26 8.20
CA LYS A 131 2.63 4.14 8.59
C LYS A 131 2.62 3.02 7.55
N SER A 132 1.46 2.72 6.98
CA SER A 132 1.32 1.74 5.90
C SER A 132 1.98 2.20 4.59
N HIS A 133 1.97 3.52 4.32
CA HIS A 133 2.65 4.12 3.16
C HIS A 133 4.17 4.24 3.34
N SER A 134 4.64 4.57 4.54
CA SER A 134 6.07 4.74 4.85
C SER A 134 6.83 3.41 4.89
N GLY A 135 6.16 2.30 5.25
CA GLY A 135 6.71 0.95 5.13
C GLY A 135 7.10 0.55 3.70
N CYS A 136 6.54 1.18 2.68
CA CYS A 136 6.92 0.97 1.27
C CYS A 136 8.16 1.81 0.86
N LYS A 137 8.41 2.96 1.50
CA LYS A 137 9.55 3.85 1.16
C LYS A 137 10.91 3.32 1.63
N SER A 138 10.94 2.34 2.53
CA SER A 138 12.19 1.73 3.01
C SER A 138 12.80 0.72 2.03
N TYR A 139 12.05 0.27 1.02
CA TYR A 139 12.51 -0.74 0.05
C TYR A 139 13.15 -0.13 -1.21
N GLU A 140 12.81 1.10 -1.59
CA GLU A 140 13.37 1.78 -2.78
C GLU A 140 14.80 2.31 -2.57
N ARG A 141 15.29 2.36 -1.31
CA ARG A 141 16.65 2.82 -0.99
C ARG A 141 17.72 1.72 -0.98
N LYS A 142 17.36 0.45 -1.16
CA LYS A 142 18.33 -0.64 -1.34
C LYS A 142 18.39 -0.99 -2.81
N GLY A 143 19.17 -0.22 -3.57
CA GLY A 143 19.55 -0.59 -4.93
C GLY A 143 20.15 -2.00 -4.92
N PHE A 144 19.55 -2.88 -5.71
CA PHE A 144 20.07 -4.22 -5.97
C PHE A 144 20.72 -4.18 -7.35
N GLN A 145 22.04 -4.24 -7.37
CA GLN A 145 22.82 -4.76 -8.51
C GLN A 145 22.61 -6.27 -8.58
#